data_AF-A0A6P7TYH5-F1
#
_entry.id   AF-A0A6P7TYH5-F1
#
_cell.length_a   1.000
_cell.length_b   1.000
_cell.length_c   1.000
_cell.angle_alpha   90.00
_cell.angle_beta   90.00
_cell.angle_gamma   90.00
#
_symmetry.space_group_name_H-M   'P 1'
#
loop_
_entity.id
_entity.type
_entity.pdbx_description
1 polymer ?
#
loop_
_entity_poly.entity_id
_entity_poly.type
_entity_poly.pdbx_seq_one_letter_code
_entity_poly.pdbx_strand_id
1 'polypeptide(L)'
;MTETKVQCSKPEIFVYDKIKQEITLIEVGITSQNRVKQVEIEKFRKYDLLANQLSILYDAKVKIIPVVLTWDGVVSRYFKNYMDKLSIEKATKTYIQSVVLKRTLECMAVEHRYGVS
;
A
#
# COMPACT_ATOMS: atom_id res chain seq x y z
N MET A 1 12.26 17.12 29.49
CA MET A 1 11.91 15.91 28.71
C MET A 1 11.45 16.41 27.35
N THR A 2 12.23 16.18 26.30
CA THR A 2 11.95 16.70 24.95
C THR A 2 10.82 15.89 24.32
N GLU A 3 9.69 16.57 24.09
CA GLU A 3 8.56 16.04 23.34
C GLU A 3 8.95 16.01 21.86
N THR A 4 9.52 14.89 21.40
CA THR A 4 9.84 14.69 19.99
C THR A 4 8.51 14.57 19.23
N LYS A 5 8.02 15.69 18.67
CA LYS A 5 6.89 15.67 17.71
C LYS A 5 7.31 14.90 16.47
N VAL A 6 7.09 13.59 16.48
CA VAL A 6 7.28 12.75 15.30
C VAL A 6 6.19 13.15 14.30
N GLN A 7 6.58 13.82 13.21
CA GLN A 7 5.70 14.02 12.05
C GLN A 7 5.51 12.67 11.35
N CYS A 8 4.57 11.87 11.83
CA CYS A 8 4.15 10.67 11.12
C CYS A 8 3.23 11.09 9.96
N SER A 9 3.53 10.63 8.74
CA SER A 9 2.61 10.78 7.61
C SER A 9 1.34 9.96 7.84
N LYS A 10 0.20 10.43 7.35
CA LYS A 10 -1.08 9.72 7.48
C LYS A 10 -1.12 8.53 6.50
N PRO A 11 -1.39 7.30 6.98
CA PRO A 11 -1.55 6.14 6.10
C PRO A 11 -2.76 6.30 5.18
N GLU A 12 -2.68 5.75 3.98
CA GLU A 12 -3.78 5.79 3.01
C GLU A 12 -5.01 5.03 3.53
N ILE A 13 -4.79 3.87 4.11
CA ILE A 13 -5.84 3.08 4.75
C ILE A 13 -5.36 2.63 6.13
N PHE A 14 -6.22 2.84 7.11
CA PHE A 14 -6.05 2.44 8.50
C PHE A 14 -7.22 1.57 8.92
N VAL A 15 -6.94 0.35 9.35
CA VAL A 15 -7.95 -0.60 9.84
C VAL A 15 -7.60 -0.98 11.27
N TYR A 16 -8.53 -0.81 12.20
CA TYR A 16 -8.38 -1.31 13.57
C TYR A 16 -9.45 -2.34 13.86
N ASP A 17 -9.03 -3.61 13.93
CA ASP A 17 -9.85 -4.72 14.39
C ASP A 17 -9.80 -4.76 15.92
N LYS A 18 -10.83 -4.21 16.56
CA LYS A 18 -10.96 -4.19 18.02
C LYS A 18 -11.14 -5.58 18.63
N ILE A 19 -11.70 -6.52 17.88
CA ILE A 19 -11.97 -7.88 18.36
C ILE A 19 -10.65 -8.65 18.42
N LYS A 20 -9.80 -8.51 17.39
CA LYS A 20 -8.47 -9.14 17.34
C LYS A 20 -7.35 -8.32 17.97
N GLN A 21 -7.66 -7.10 18.45
CA GLN A 21 -6.69 -6.11 18.88
C GLN A 21 -5.53 -5.95 17.88
N GLU A 22 -5.87 -5.76 16.61
CA GLU A 22 -4.91 -5.66 15.52
C GLU A 22 -5.15 -4.42 14.68
N ILE A 23 -4.10 -3.64 14.46
CA ILE A 23 -4.09 -2.48 13.57
C ILE A 23 -3.36 -2.86 12.28
N THR A 24 -3.97 -2.59 11.14
CA THR A 24 -3.35 -2.76 9.82
C THR A 24 -3.22 -1.41 9.12
N LEU A 25 -1.99 -1.05 8.79
CA LEU A 25 -1.63 0.10 7.99
C LEU A 25 -1.38 -0.37 6.55
N ILE A 26 -2.14 0.13 5.60
CA ILE A 26 -2.00 -0.25 4.18
C ILE A 26 -1.55 0.97 3.39
N GLU A 27 -0.53 0.75 2.57
CA GLU A 27 0.03 1.76 1.70
C GLU A 27 0.09 1.20 0.28
N VAL A 28 -0.60 1.86 -0.65
CA VAL A 28 -0.70 1.42 -2.04
C VAL A 28 0.32 2.19 -2.89
N GLY A 29 0.83 1.58 -3.95
CA GLY A 29 1.66 2.27 -4.93
C GLY A 29 1.63 1.64 -6.30
N ILE A 30 1.66 2.49 -7.32
CA ILE A 30 1.86 2.08 -8.72
C ILE A 30 3.29 2.47 -9.12
N THR A 31 4.05 1.54 -9.71
CA THR A 31 5.46 1.77 -10.08
C THR A 31 5.85 1.03 -11.36
N SER A 32 7.08 1.24 -11.84
CA SER A 32 7.66 0.46 -12.93
C SER A 32 8.20 -0.87 -12.44
N GLN A 33 8.26 -1.87 -13.34
CA GLN A 33 8.70 -3.24 -13.03
C GLN A 33 10.08 -3.28 -12.34
N ASN A 34 11.02 -2.43 -12.75
CA ASN A 34 12.38 -2.37 -12.22
C ASN A 34 12.44 -1.86 -10.76
N ARG A 35 11.44 -1.12 -10.30
CA ARG A 35 11.42 -0.46 -8.99
C ARG A 35 10.52 -1.15 -7.97
N VAL A 36 9.80 -2.22 -8.34
CA VAL A 36 8.82 -2.90 -7.47
C VAL A 36 9.41 -3.25 -6.10
N LYS A 37 10.58 -3.89 -6.07
CA LYS A 37 11.24 -4.29 -4.80
C LYS A 37 11.59 -3.09 -3.93
N GLN A 38 12.16 -2.04 -4.54
CA GLN A 38 12.58 -0.85 -3.83
C GLN A 38 11.36 -0.12 -3.22
N VAL A 39 10.32 0.12 -4.02
CA VAL A 39 9.09 0.80 -3.58
C VAL A 39 8.37 0.01 -2.50
N GLU A 40 8.36 -1.32 -2.59
CA GLU A 40 7.78 -2.18 -1.55
C GLU A 40 8.49 -2.03 -0.20
N ILE A 41 9.84 -1.99 -0.20
CA ILE A 41 10.64 -1.78 1.01
C ILE A 41 10.45 -0.37 1.58
N GLU A 42 10.47 0.66 0.72
CA GLU A 42 10.24 2.05 1.12
C GLU A 42 8.88 2.20 1.80
N LYS A 43 7.82 1.62 1.22
CA LYS A 43 6.47 1.64 1.80
C LYS A 43 6.34 0.82 3.06
N PHE A 44 7.02 -0.33 3.14
CA PHE A 44 7.03 -1.15 4.34
C PHE A 44 7.63 -0.40 5.53
N ARG A 45 8.75 0.31 5.32
CA ARG A 45 9.48 1.02 6.39
C ARG A 45 8.91 2.39 6.73
N LYS A 46 8.06 2.96 5.86
CA LYS A 46 7.49 4.32 6.01
C LYS A 46 6.82 4.55 7.36
N TYR A 47 6.20 3.50 7.94
CA TYR A 47 5.44 3.60 9.18
C TYR A 47 6.03 2.82 10.36
N ASP A 48 7.30 2.42 10.32
CA ASP A 48 7.91 1.64 11.43
C ASP A 48 7.79 2.38 12.77
N LEU A 49 8.07 3.69 12.79
CA LEU A 49 7.94 4.53 13.99
C LEU A 49 6.49 4.66 14.44
N LEU A 50 5.57 4.89 13.49
CA LEU A 50 4.14 5.02 13.79
C LEU A 50 3.57 3.70 14.33
N ALA A 51 3.99 2.56 13.76
CA ALA A 51 3.56 1.24 14.21
C ALA A 51 3.97 0.97 15.66
N ASN A 52 5.18 1.36 16.06
CA ASN A 52 5.61 1.23 17.45
C ASN A 52 4.78 2.10 18.39
N GLN A 53 4.51 3.35 18.03
CA GLN A 53 3.67 4.25 18.84
C GLN A 53 2.24 3.73 18.98
N LEU A 54 1.63 3.27 17.87
CA LEU A 54 0.29 2.70 17.87
C LEU A 54 0.21 1.41 18.68
N SER A 55 1.26 0.58 18.63
CA SER A 55 1.32 -0.65 19.39
C SER A 55 1.26 -0.38 20.90
N ILE A 56 1.94 0.66 21.37
CA ILE A 56 1.94 1.06 22.78
C ILE A 56 0.61 1.73 23.15
N LEU A 57 0.12 2.64 22.30
CA LEU A 57 -1.07 3.45 22.61
C LEU A 57 -2.35 2.62 22.70
N TYR A 58 -2.50 1.63 21.83
CA TYR A 58 -3.70 0.79 21.73
C TYR A 58 -3.53 -0.60 22.33
N ASP A 59 -2.33 -0.91 22.85
CA ASP A 59 -1.93 -2.25 23.29
C ASP A 59 -2.32 -3.33 22.25
N ALA A 60 -1.99 -3.05 20.99
CA ALA A 60 -2.47 -3.79 19.83
C ALA A 60 -1.31 -4.19 18.92
N LYS A 61 -1.45 -5.33 18.24
CA LYS A 61 -0.48 -5.75 17.22
C LYS A 61 -0.63 -4.86 15.99
N VAL A 62 0.46 -4.27 15.52
CA VAL A 62 0.44 -3.44 14.30
C VAL A 62 1.09 -4.18 13.13
N LYS A 63 0.42 -4.18 11.97
CA LYS A 63 0.91 -4.72 10.70
C LYS A 63 1.01 -3.62 9.67
N ILE A 64 2.13 -3.57 8.95
CA ILE A 64 2.29 -2.71 7.77
C ILE A 64 2.22 -3.60 6.51
N ILE A 65 1.34 -3.25 5.58
CA ILE A 65 1.10 -4.01 4.35
C ILE A 65 1.29 -3.08 3.14
N PRO A 66 2.44 -3.16 2.45
CA PRO A 66 2.64 -2.45 1.19
C PRO A 66 1.93 -3.21 0.05
N VAL A 67 1.07 -2.51 -0.67
CA VAL A 67 0.38 -3.03 -1.87
C VAL A 67 0.94 -2.33 -3.09
N VAL A 68 1.95 -2.95 -3.71
CA VAL A 68 2.62 -2.39 -4.88
C VAL A 68 2.20 -3.15 -6.13
N LEU A 69 1.73 -2.40 -7.13
CA LEU A 69 1.32 -2.87 -8.44
C LEU A 69 2.16 -2.17 -9.50
N THR A 70 2.39 -2.82 -10.63
CA THR A 70 2.95 -2.13 -11.79
C THR A 70 1.84 -1.67 -12.73
N TRP A 71 2.12 -0.62 -13.48
CA TRP A 71 1.19 -0.06 -14.46
C TRP A 71 0.94 -1.02 -15.64
N ASP A 72 1.82 -1.98 -15.89
CA ASP A 72 1.66 -3.07 -16.88
C ASP A 72 1.00 -4.34 -16.29
N GLY A 73 0.50 -4.27 -15.06
CA GLY A 73 -0.28 -5.35 -14.42
C GLY A 73 0.55 -6.49 -13.82
N VAL A 74 1.88 -6.40 -13.90
CA VAL A 74 2.80 -7.29 -13.19
C VAL A 74 2.71 -7.02 -11.68
N VAL A 75 2.75 -8.09 -10.89
CA VAL A 75 2.70 -8.00 -9.42
C VAL A 75 3.91 -8.64 -8.79
N SER A 76 4.31 -8.13 -7.63
CA SER A 76 5.42 -8.73 -6.89
C SER A 76 5.04 -10.14 -6.41
N ARG A 77 6.05 -10.98 -6.18
CA ARG A 77 5.86 -12.30 -5.54
C ARG A 77 5.21 -12.20 -4.15
N TYR A 78 5.30 -11.05 -3.49
CA TYR A 78 4.73 -10.79 -2.17
C TYR A 78 3.28 -10.30 -2.23
N PHE A 79 2.82 -9.79 -3.38
CA PHE A 79 1.46 -9.30 -3.57
C PHE A 79 0.41 -10.33 -3.14
N LYS A 80 0.58 -11.60 -3.56
CA LYS A 80 -0.32 -12.69 -3.16
C LYS A 80 -0.41 -12.82 -1.64
N ASN A 81 0.75 -12.87 -0.96
CA ASN A 81 0.85 -12.97 0.49
C ASN A 81 0.22 -11.76 1.21
N TYR A 82 0.39 -10.55 0.70
CA TYR A 82 -0.24 -9.36 1.27
C TYR A 82 -1.76 -9.37 1.12
N MET A 83 -2.26 -9.75 -0.06
CA MET A 83 -3.69 -9.89 -0.29
C MET A 83 -4.30 -11.01 0.56
N ASP A 84 -3.58 -12.11 0.78
CA ASP A 84 -4.00 -13.22 1.64
C ASP A 84 -4.06 -12.77 3.12
N LYS A 85 -3.08 -11.99 3.59
CA LYS A 85 -3.12 -11.38 4.94
C LYS A 85 -4.32 -10.45 5.15
N LEU A 86 -4.74 -9.78 4.09
CA LEU A 86 -5.93 -8.92 4.07
C LEU A 86 -7.23 -9.69 3.81
N SER A 87 -7.17 -11.01 3.63
CA SER A 87 -8.32 -11.87 3.29
C SER A 87 -9.06 -11.41 2.03
N ILE A 88 -8.35 -10.85 1.06
CA ILE A 88 -8.93 -10.40 -0.20
C ILE A 88 -9.15 -11.60 -1.12
N GLU A 89 -10.38 -11.77 -1.59
CA GLU A 89 -10.75 -12.84 -2.51
C GLU A 89 -10.14 -12.68 -3.90
N LYS A 90 -10.03 -13.78 -4.66
CA LYS A 90 -9.43 -13.77 -6.00
C LYS A 90 -10.13 -12.79 -6.96
N ALA A 91 -11.47 -12.73 -6.94
CA ALA A 91 -12.23 -11.85 -7.82
C ALA A 91 -11.88 -10.36 -7.58
N THR A 92 -11.82 -9.96 -6.30
CA THR A 92 -11.41 -8.61 -5.90
C THR A 92 -9.95 -8.32 -6.29
N LYS A 93 -9.01 -9.28 -6.15
CA LYS A 93 -7.62 -9.09 -6.64
C LYS A 93 -7.58 -8.82 -8.14
N THR A 94 -8.32 -9.59 -8.93
CA THR A 94 -8.42 -9.42 -10.39
C THR A 94 -9.06 -8.08 -10.74
N TYR A 95 -10.08 -7.65 -10.01
CA TYR A 95 -10.70 -6.35 -10.20
C TYR A 95 -9.72 -5.19 -9.93
N ILE A 96 -8.95 -5.26 -8.84
CA ILE A 96 -7.93 -4.25 -8.54
C ILE A 96 -6.92 -4.15 -9.69
N GLN A 97 -6.44 -5.30 -10.21
CA GLN A 97 -5.52 -5.33 -11.35
C GLN A 97 -6.13 -4.74 -12.62
N SER A 98 -7.39 -5.07 -12.94
CA SER A 98 -8.04 -4.56 -14.14
C SER A 98 -8.28 -3.05 -14.06
N VAL A 99 -8.59 -2.51 -12.88
CA VAL A 99 -8.72 -1.08 -12.64
C VAL A 99 -7.40 -0.37 -12.85
N VAL A 100 -6.28 -0.90 -12.34
CA VAL A 100 -4.95 -0.29 -12.56
C VAL A 100 -4.61 -0.23 -14.05
N LEU A 101 -4.74 -1.35 -14.76
CA LEU A 101 -4.50 -1.41 -16.21
C LEU A 101 -5.37 -0.42 -16.99
N LYS A 102 -6.68 -0.38 -16.67
CA LYS A 102 -7.63 0.52 -17.32
C LYS A 102 -7.27 1.99 -17.09
N ARG A 103 -6.95 2.35 -15.84
CA ARG A 103 -6.56 3.73 -15.50
C ARG A 103 -5.26 4.15 -16.17
N THR A 104 -4.27 3.26 -16.22
CA THR A 104 -3.03 3.53 -16.96
C THR A 104 -3.30 3.80 -18.44
N LEU A 105 -4.13 2.97 -19.09
CA LEU A 105 -4.50 3.17 -20.49
C LEU A 105 -5.25 4.51 -20.71
N GLU A 106 -6.19 4.85 -19.82
CA GLU A 106 -6.91 6.13 -19.87
C GLU A 106 -5.95 7.32 -19.76
N CYS A 107 -4.96 7.27 -18.85
CA CYS A 107 -3.96 8.33 -18.71
C CYS A 107 -3.13 8.51 -19.98
N MET A 108 -2.65 7.41 -20.58
CA MET A 108 -1.87 7.46 -21.83
C MET A 108 -2.70 8.02 -23.00
N ALA A 109 -3.98 7.67 -23.07
CA ALA A 109 -4.87 8.20 -24.11
C ALA A 109 -5.13 9.70 -23.94
N VAL A 110 -5.19 10.20 -22.70
CA VAL A 110 -5.28 11.64 -22.40
C VAL A 110 -3.99 12.35 -22.83
N GLU A 111 -2.81 11.85 -22.45
CA GLU A 111 -1.52 12.42 -22.84
C GLU A 111 -1.38 12.50 -24.37
N HIS A 112 -1.77 11.44 -25.08
CA HIS A 112 -1.76 11.42 -26.54
C HIS A 112 -2.72 12.45 -27.17
N ARG A 113 -3.90 12.66 -26.59
CA ARG A 113 -4.89 13.62 -27.10
C ARG A 113 -4.50 15.08 -26.85
N TYR A 114 -3.79 15.37 -25.76
CA TYR A 114 -3.41 16.72 -25.37
C TYR A 114 -1.95 17.09 -25.70
N GLY A 115 -1.20 16.20 -26.37
CA GLY A 115 0.06 16.55 -27.01
C GLY A 115 1.16 16.99 -26.06
N VAL A 116 1.28 16.37 -24.89
CA VAL A 116 2.46 16.57 -24.03
C VAL A 116 3.51 15.56 -24.46
N SER A 117 4.35 15.95 -25.43
CA SER A 117 5.57 15.23 -25.83
C SER A 117 6.80 15.81 -25.12
#